data_AF-A0A0J7L0K6-F1
#
_entry.id   AF-A0A0J7L0K6-F1
#
_cell.length_a   1.000
_cell.length_b   1.000
_cell.length_c   1.000
_cell.angle_alpha   90.00
_cell.angle_beta   90.00
_cell.angle_gamma   90.00
#
_symmetry.space_group_name_H-M   'P 1'
#
loop_
_entity.id
_entity.type
_entity.pdbx_description
1 polymer ?
#
loop_
_entity_poly.entity_id
_entity_poly.type
_entity_poly.pdbx_seq_one_letter_code
_entity_poly.pdbx_strand_id
1 'polypeptide(L)'
;MRDRSQLPEPMVKIMVEHNVHYEHDINYTMQLCRWVLKPIGIWHLIYGHASRNEKLISLALIVTCFSALCFVLIPSGLHTLFYEKDINVKVKLFGPVGFCLTSTIKYCYLGARGAAFGRCIRHVENDWRTVQYQDHREMMLKNALVGRKLTMLCAIFLYTGGLSYHTFLPLSSRQVSENFTHRPLTYPGYNLFFNPEASPVYEIVFCIHCLFALITYNITTAACSLAAIFVTHACGQLQILMSLLGNLVDGKKSKDTTVEKRLGVIARQHVRILR
;
A
#
# COMPACT_ATOMS: atom_id res chain seq x y z
N MET A 1 -33.44 -60.91 -7.18
CA MET A 1 -33.12 -59.72 -7.98
C MET A 1 -33.89 -58.55 -7.38
N ARG A 2 -33.21 -57.65 -6.66
CA ARG A 2 -33.82 -56.55 -5.91
C ARG A 2 -33.46 -55.23 -6.59
N ASP A 3 -34.49 -54.42 -6.72
CA ASP A 3 -34.70 -53.20 -7.49
C ASP A 3 -33.64 -52.09 -7.28
N ARG A 4 -33.24 -51.39 -8.36
CA ARG A 4 -32.28 -50.25 -8.36
C ARG A 4 -33.01 -48.89 -8.32
N SER A 5 -34.12 -48.78 -7.59
CA SER A 5 -34.96 -47.59 -7.58
C SER A 5 -34.94 -46.79 -6.27
N GLN A 6 -34.11 -47.16 -5.28
CA GLN A 6 -34.13 -46.48 -3.97
C GLN A 6 -32.74 -46.33 -3.35
N LEU A 7 -32.04 -45.23 -3.66
CA LEU A 7 -31.10 -44.58 -2.74
C LEU A 7 -31.24 -43.06 -2.97
N PRO A 8 -31.64 -42.28 -1.95
CA PRO A 8 -32.02 -40.87 -2.13
C PRO A 8 -30.80 -39.95 -2.30
N GLU A 9 -30.95 -38.97 -3.21
CA GLU A 9 -30.06 -37.82 -3.41
C GLU A 9 -30.23 -36.73 -2.32
N PRO A 10 -29.55 -36.80 -1.15
CA PRO A 10 -29.13 -35.54 -0.55
C PRO A 10 -27.80 -35.64 0.21
N MET A 11 -26.82 -36.39 -0.29
CA MET A 11 -25.50 -36.42 0.33
C MET A 11 -24.41 -36.13 -0.70
N VAL A 12 -23.64 -35.07 -0.42
CA VAL A 12 -22.49 -34.56 -1.20
C VAL A 12 -22.83 -33.57 -2.33
N LYS A 13 -23.67 -32.58 -2.02
CA LYS A 13 -23.52 -31.24 -2.63
C LYS A 13 -23.65 -30.17 -1.55
N ILE A 14 -22.69 -30.12 -0.62
CA ILE A 14 -22.35 -28.83 0.00
C ILE A 14 -21.66 -28.03 -1.10
N MET A 15 -22.48 -27.49 -2.01
CA MET A 15 -22.05 -26.46 -2.93
C MET A 15 -21.66 -25.30 -2.03
N VAL A 16 -20.37 -25.11 -1.79
CA VAL A 16 -19.88 -23.84 -1.26
C VAL A 16 -20.29 -22.83 -2.33
N GLU A 17 -21.43 -22.18 -2.15
CA GLU A 17 -21.82 -21.06 -2.99
C GLU A 17 -20.73 -20.01 -2.80
N HIS A 18 -19.90 -19.86 -3.82
CA HIS A 18 -18.88 -18.83 -3.87
C HIS A 18 -19.55 -17.54 -4.28
N ASN A 19 -19.07 -16.41 -3.75
CA ASN A 19 -19.52 -15.10 -4.21
C ASN A 19 -19.33 -15.02 -5.73
N VAL A 20 -20.40 -14.96 -6.52
CA VAL A 20 -20.32 -14.92 -7.99
C VAL A 20 -19.58 -13.67 -8.49
N HIS A 21 -19.57 -12.60 -7.69
CA HIS A 21 -18.93 -11.32 -8.01
C HIS A 21 -17.53 -11.15 -7.42
N TYR A 22 -16.93 -12.22 -6.86
CA TYR A 22 -15.68 -12.11 -6.10
C TYR A 22 -14.52 -11.46 -6.88
N GLU A 23 -14.39 -11.72 -8.19
CA GLU A 23 -13.31 -11.13 -8.99
C GLU A 23 -13.44 -9.62 -9.08
N HIS A 24 -14.67 -9.13 -9.28
CA HIS A 24 -14.96 -7.71 -9.31
C HIS A 24 -14.69 -7.07 -7.95
N ASP A 25 -15.12 -7.69 -6.86
CA ASP A 25 -14.98 -7.16 -5.51
C ASP A 25 -13.51 -7.12 -5.04
N ILE A 26 -12.73 -8.16 -5.37
CA ILE A 26 -11.29 -8.20 -5.12
C ILE A 26 -10.59 -7.11 -5.93
N ASN A 27 -10.89 -7.00 -7.24
CA ASN A 27 -10.28 -5.99 -8.07
C ASN A 27 -10.64 -4.58 -7.58
N TYR A 28 -11.91 -4.34 -7.25
CA TYR A 28 -12.37 -3.10 -6.66
C TYR A 28 -11.63 -2.79 -5.35
N THR A 29 -11.39 -3.76 -4.48
CA THR A 29 -10.68 -3.52 -3.22
C THR A 29 -9.18 -3.23 -3.45
N MET A 30 -8.53 -3.98 -4.34
CA MET A 30 -7.07 -3.99 -4.48
C MET A 30 -6.52 -3.05 -5.57
N GLN A 31 -7.34 -2.50 -6.45
CA GLN A 31 -6.90 -1.74 -7.63
C GLN A 31 -5.94 -0.58 -7.29
N LEU A 32 -6.30 0.28 -6.31
CA LEU A 32 -5.46 1.43 -5.94
C LEU A 32 -4.12 0.98 -5.36
N CYS A 33 -4.14 -0.02 -4.48
CA CYS A 33 -2.94 -0.62 -3.90
C CYS A 33 -2.01 -1.17 -4.99
N ARG A 34 -2.59 -1.86 -5.98
CA ARG A 34 -1.85 -2.38 -7.15
C ARG A 34 -1.22 -1.26 -7.97
N TRP A 35 -1.95 -0.18 -8.22
CA TRP A 35 -1.46 0.95 -9.00
C TRP A 35 -0.27 1.66 -8.36
N VAL A 36 -0.19 1.74 -7.03
CA VAL A 36 0.93 2.39 -6.33
C VAL A 36 2.11 1.45 -6.06
N LEU A 37 1.86 0.15 -5.88
CA LEU A 37 2.92 -0.85 -5.66
C LEU A 37 3.65 -1.29 -6.94
N LYS A 38 2.99 -1.24 -8.10
CA LYS A 38 3.58 -1.66 -9.38
C LYS A 38 4.75 -0.76 -9.84
N PRO A 39 4.62 0.58 -9.87
CA PRO A 39 5.69 1.47 -10.33
C PRO A 39 6.97 1.39 -9.49
N ILE A 40 6.85 1.07 -8.19
CA ILE A 40 7.99 0.90 -7.29
C ILE A 40 8.52 -0.55 -7.26
N GLY A 41 8.02 -1.42 -8.13
CA GLY A 41 8.47 -2.80 -8.29
C GLY A 41 8.01 -3.78 -7.21
N ILE A 42 7.34 -3.34 -6.14
CA ILE A 42 7.02 -4.19 -4.98
C ILE A 42 5.84 -5.13 -5.22
N TRP A 43 4.90 -4.78 -6.10
CA TRP A 43 3.66 -5.57 -6.31
C TRP A 43 3.91 -7.08 -6.53
N HIS A 44 4.90 -7.43 -7.35
CA HIS A 44 5.17 -8.82 -7.70
C HIS A 44 5.85 -9.61 -6.56
N LEU A 45 6.56 -8.94 -5.65
CA LEU A 45 7.09 -9.57 -4.43
C LEU A 45 5.96 -10.00 -3.48
N ILE A 46 4.85 -9.25 -3.49
CA ILE A 46 3.69 -9.51 -2.64
C ILE A 46 2.80 -10.61 -3.24
N TYR A 47 2.51 -10.53 -4.54
CA TYR A 47 1.48 -11.39 -5.16
C TYR A 47 2.01 -12.72 -5.72
N GLY A 48 3.31 -12.82 -6.02
CA GLY A 48 4.01 -14.08 -6.34
C GLY A 48 3.69 -14.75 -7.69
N HIS A 49 2.56 -14.42 -8.34
CA HIS A 49 2.14 -14.98 -9.63
C HIS A 49 2.58 -14.11 -10.81
N ALA A 50 3.90 -13.95 -10.99
CA ALA A 50 4.47 -13.14 -12.06
C ALA A 50 5.22 -14.00 -13.08
N SER A 51 5.11 -13.67 -14.36
CA SER A 51 5.95 -14.21 -15.43
C SER A 51 7.43 -13.86 -15.22
N ARG A 52 8.34 -14.56 -15.90
CA ARG A 52 9.79 -14.28 -15.82
C ARG A 52 10.11 -12.82 -16.16
N ASN A 53 9.45 -12.27 -17.17
CA ASN A 53 9.65 -10.90 -17.63
C ASN A 53 9.18 -9.88 -16.58
N GLU A 54 8.01 -10.10 -15.97
CA GLU A 54 7.49 -9.24 -14.90
C GLU A 54 8.38 -9.24 -13.66
N LYS A 55 8.98 -10.38 -13.31
CA LYS A 55 9.97 -10.46 -12.22
C LYS A 55 11.23 -9.67 -12.55
N LEU A 56 11.73 -9.75 -13.78
CA LEU A 56 12.89 -8.98 -14.21
C LEU A 56 12.60 -7.46 -14.17
N ILE A 57 11.44 -7.03 -14.67
CA ILE A 57 10.99 -5.64 -14.61
C ILE A 57 10.88 -5.17 -13.16
N SER A 58 10.25 -5.99 -12.30
CA SER A 58 10.12 -5.71 -10.86
C SER A 58 11.50 -5.54 -10.20
N LEU A 59 12.46 -6.42 -10.49
CA LEU A 59 13.82 -6.31 -9.98
C LEU A 59 14.53 -5.04 -10.47
N ALA A 60 14.43 -4.73 -11.77
CA ALA A 60 15.01 -3.52 -12.34
C ALA A 60 14.44 -2.26 -11.70
N LEU A 61 13.11 -2.20 -11.51
CA LEU A 61 12.44 -1.12 -10.79
C LEU A 61 12.93 -1.02 -9.34
N ILE A 62 13.09 -2.15 -8.64
CA ILE A 62 13.58 -2.15 -7.26
C ILE A 62 14.99 -1.57 -7.16
N VAL A 63 15.89 -2.03 -8.03
CA VAL A 63 17.27 -1.52 -8.09
C VAL A 63 17.27 -0.02 -8.41
N THR A 64 16.44 0.41 -9.36
CA THR A 64 16.34 1.82 -9.77
C THR A 64 15.82 2.70 -8.65
N CYS A 65 14.72 2.28 -8.00
CA CYS A 65 14.13 3.01 -6.88
C CYS A 65 15.08 3.11 -5.70
N PHE A 66 15.72 2.00 -5.33
CA PHE A 66 16.68 1.98 -4.22
C PHE A 66 17.90 2.87 -4.53
N SER A 67 18.43 2.81 -5.76
CA SER A 67 19.55 3.65 -6.18
C SER A 67 19.21 5.14 -6.12
N ALA A 68 18.02 5.53 -6.58
CA ALA A 68 17.55 6.93 -6.51
C ALA A 68 17.39 7.40 -5.05
N LEU A 69 16.85 6.57 -4.16
CA LEU A 69 16.76 6.86 -2.73
C LEU A 69 18.15 7.07 -2.11
N CYS A 70 19.10 6.17 -2.37
CA CYS A 70 20.47 6.28 -1.88
C CYS A 70 21.21 7.49 -2.46
N PHE A 71 21.01 7.81 -3.74
CA PHE A 71 21.62 8.97 -4.40
C PHE A 71 21.25 10.28 -3.71
N VAL A 72 20.03 10.39 -3.18
CA VAL A 72 19.60 11.57 -2.42
C VAL A 72 20.03 11.47 -0.95
N LEU A 73 19.86 10.30 -0.32
CA LEU A 73 20.11 10.12 1.11
C LEU A 73 21.60 10.25 1.49
N ILE A 74 22.51 9.66 0.70
CA ILE A 74 23.93 9.60 1.06
C ILE A 74 24.56 11.00 1.06
N PRO A 75 24.46 11.81 -0.01
CA PRO A 75 25.07 13.16 -0.02
C PRO A 75 24.43 14.07 1.02
N SER A 76 23.09 14.08 1.11
CA SER A 76 22.37 14.96 2.04
C SER A 76 22.58 14.59 3.50
N GLY A 77 22.64 13.30 3.81
CA GLY A 77 22.95 12.77 5.14
C GLY A 77 24.38 13.10 5.55
N LEU A 78 25.37 12.83 4.69
CA LEU A 78 26.77 13.15 4.96
C LEU A 78 26.98 14.64 5.18
N HIS A 79 26.40 15.47 4.33
CA HIS A 79 26.48 16.92 4.46
C HIS A 79 25.88 17.41 5.77
N THR A 80 24.67 16.98 6.10
CA THR A 80 23.96 17.40 7.32
C THR A 80 24.65 16.93 8.60
N LEU A 81 25.20 15.70 8.59
CA LEU A 81 25.82 15.13 9.78
C LEU A 81 27.24 15.66 10.02
N PHE A 82 28.05 15.74 8.98
CA PHE A 82 29.51 15.96 9.11
C PHE A 82 30.00 17.31 8.62
N TYR A 83 29.34 17.95 7.65
CA TYR A 83 29.84 19.19 7.03
C TYR A 83 29.14 20.44 7.54
N GLU A 84 27.82 20.39 7.75
CA GLU A 84 27.06 21.52 8.24
C GLU A 84 27.38 21.77 9.73
N LYS A 85 27.98 22.93 10.00
CA LYS A 85 28.41 23.34 11.34
C LYS A 85 27.38 24.23 12.03
N ASP A 86 26.56 24.94 11.26
CA ASP A 86 25.51 25.77 11.82
C ASP A 86 24.36 24.89 12.32
N ILE A 87 24.13 24.91 13.64
CA ILE A 87 23.09 24.13 14.30
C ILE A 87 21.70 24.49 13.76
N ASN A 88 21.43 25.77 13.47
CA ASN A 88 20.13 26.22 12.97
C ASN A 88 19.87 25.66 11.55
N VAL A 89 20.89 25.67 10.69
CA VAL A 89 20.78 25.09 9.34
C VAL A 89 20.63 23.58 9.42
N LYS A 90 21.42 22.92 10.27
CA LYS A 90 21.35 21.47 10.52
C LYS A 90 19.97 21.02 10.99
N VAL A 91 19.34 21.76 11.91
CA VAL A 91 17.96 21.49 12.38
C VAL A 91 16.95 21.62 11.24
N LYS A 92 17.08 22.63 10.37
CA LYS A 92 16.22 22.79 9.18
C LYS A 92 16.38 21.63 8.19
N LEU A 93 17.61 21.15 7.98
CA LEU A 93 17.91 20.02 7.09
C LEU A 93 17.45 18.67 7.63
N PHE A 94 17.29 18.54 8.96
CA PHE A 94 16.84 17.31 9.58
C PHE A 94 15.44 16.86 9.11
N GLY A 95 14.56 17.81 8.79
CA GLY A 95 13.24 17.52 8.23
C GLY A 95 13.33 16.79 6.87
N PRO A 96 13.88 17.42 5.83
CA PRO A 96 14.04 16.80 4.51
C PRO A 96 14.90 15.51 4.52
N VAL A 97 16.02 15.49 5.26
CA VAL A 97 16.90 14.31 5.34
C VAL A 97 16.23 13.18 6.12
N GLY A 98 15.54 13.49 7.21
CA GLY A 98 14.76 12.53 7.98
C GLY A 98 13.60 11.94 7.16
N PHE A 99 12.94 12.75 6.34
CA PHE A 99 11.92 12.27 5.39
C PHE A 99 12.52 11.30 4.36
N CYS A 100 13.70 11.62 3.82
CA CYS A 100 14.42 10.74 2.90
C CYS A 100 14.79 9.39 3.55
N LEU A 101 15.35 9.44 4.77
CA LEU A 101 15.72 8.26 5.54
C LEU A 101 14.50 7.38 5.85
N THR A 102 13.43 7.97 6.39
CA THR A 102 12.21 7.23 6.73
C THR A 102 11.53 6.63 5.50
N SER A 103 11.53 7.33 4.36
CA SER A 103 11.03 6.78 3.09
C SER A 103 11.85 5.58 2.62
N THR A 104 13.18 5.64 2.77
CA THR A 104 14.08 4.53 2.45
C THR A 104 13.82 3.32 3.35
N ILE A 105 13.68 3.54 4.66
CA ILE A 105 13.33 2.48 5.61
C ILE A 105 11.97 1.83 5.26
N LYS A 106 10.95 2.64 4.97
CA LYS A 106 9.63 2.14 4.54
C LYS A 106 9.74 1.28 3.28
N TYR A 107 10.57 1.69 2.31
CA TYR A 107 10.77 0.94 1.08
C TYR A 107 11.42 -0.44 1.34
N CYS A 108 12.50 -0.45 2.11
CA CYS A 108 13.16 -1.69 2.53
C CYS A 108 12.20 -2.61 3.29
N TYR A 109 11.39 -2.05 4.20
CA TYR A 109 10.40 -2.80 4.97
C TYR A 109 9.32 -3.42 4.07
N LEU A 110 8.78 -2.67 3.11
CA LEU A 110 7.81 -3.17 2.12
C LEU A 110 8.39 -4.34 1.32
N GLY A 111 9.64 -4.24 0.86
CA GLY A 111 10.33 -5.33 0.16
C GLY A 111 10.56 -6.54 1.05
N ALA A 112 11.19 -6.35 2.21
CA ALA A 112 11.55 -7.44 3.14
C ALA A 112 10.33 -8.18 3.70
N ARG A 113 9.21 -7.48 3.90
CA ARG A 113 7.96 -8.05 4.42
C ARG A 113 6.94 -8.38 3.33
N GLY A 114 7.33 -8.34 2.06
CA GLY A 114 6.44 -8.59 0.93
C GLY A 114 5.65 -9.89 1.04
N ALA A 115 6.29 -10.98 1.45
CA ALA A 115 5.63 -12.27 1.65
C ALA A 115 4.57 -12.25 2.78
N ALA A 116 4.79 -11.46 3.84
CA ALA A 116 3.81 -11.30 4.92
C ALA A 116 2.60 -10.51 4.44
N PHE A 117 2.81 -9.39 3.73
CA PHE A 117 1.72 -8.64 3.10
C PHE A 117 0.95 -9.48 2.09
N GLY A 118 1.63 -10.33 1.33
CA GLY A 118 1.01 -11.28 0.40
C GLY A 118 0.06 -12.25 1.09
N ARG A 119 0.43 -12.76 2.28
CA ARG A 119 -0.47 -13.61 3.07
C ARG A 119 -1.71 -12.85 3.56
N CYS A 120 -1.55 -11.61 4.03
CA CYS A 120 -2.68 -10.77 4.44
C CYS A 120 -3.63 -10.48 3.27
N ILE A 121 -3.10 -10.16 2.09
CA ILE A 121 -3.92 -9.93 0.89
C ILE A 121 -4.67 -11.19 0.49
N ARG A 122 -4.01 -12.36 0.48
CA ARG A 122 -4.69 -13.64 0.20
C ARG A 122 -5.81 -13.93 1.21
N HIS A 123 -5.64 -13.53 2.46
CA HIS A 123 -6.70 -13.65 3.46
C HIS A 123 -7.92 -12.79 3.10
N VAL A 124 -7.69 -11.51 2.79
CA VAL A 124 -8.73 -10.58 2.32
C VAL A 124 -9.46 -11.14 1.09
N GLU A 125 -8.72 -11.67 0.12
CA GLU A 125 -9.28 -12.26 -1.10
C GLU A 125 -10.11 -13.51 -0.85
N ASN A 126 -9.65 -14.38 0.06
CA ASN A 126 -10.40 -15.57 0.45
C ASN A 126 -11.72 -15.19 1.15
N ASP A 127 -11.73 -14.15 1.97
CA ASP A 127 -12.97 -13.65 2.56
C ASP A 127 -13.93 -13.12 1.47
N TRP A 128 -13.43 -12.40 0.46
CA TRP A 128 -14.24 -11.98 -0.69
C TRP A 128 -14.80 -13.14 -1.52
N ARG A 129 -14.06 -14.25 -1.64
CA ARG A 129 -14.51 -15.46 -2.34
C ARG A 129 -15.59 -16.22 -1.56
N THR A 130 -15.49 -16.20 -0.24
CA THR A 130 -16.31 -17.03 0.65
C THR A 130 -17.54 -16.32 1.22
N VAL A 131 -17.68 -15.01 1.02
CA VAL A 131 -18.88 -14.28 1.45
C VAL A 131 -20.10 -14.75 0.65
N GLN A 132 -21.15 -15.22 1.36
CA GLN A 132 -22.35 -15.80 0.72
C GLN A 132 -23.56 -14.86 0.81
N TYR A 133 -23.73 -14.22 1.96
CA TYR A 133 -24.89 -13.37 2.22
C TYR A 133 -24.69 -11.98 1.60
N GLN A 134 -25.69 -11.52 0.84
CA GLN A 134 -25.67 -10.22 0.20
C GLN A 134 -25.48 -9.08 1.22
N ASP A 135 -26.16 -9.13 2.36
CA ASP A 135 -26.00 -8.15 3.45
C ASP A 135 -24.53 -8.07 3.92
N HIS A 136 -23.84 -9.20 4.02
CA HIS A 136 -22.42 -9.23 4.44
C HIS A 136 -21.51 -8.67 3.36
N ARG A 137 -21.78 -9.00 2.09
CA ARG A 137 -21.05 -8.46 0.94
C ARG A 137 -21.18 -6.94 0.87
N GLU A 138 -22.38 -6.41 1.08
CA GLU A 138 -22.63 -4.96 1.12
C GLU A 138 -21.85 -4.28 2.25
N MET A 139 -21.83 -4.87 3.45
CA MET A 139 -21.01 -4.38 4.56
C MET A 139 -19.52 -4.33 4.21
N MET A 140 -18.98 -5.39 3.60
CA MET A 140 -17.58 -5.42 3.16
C MET A 140 -17.30 -4.35 2.10
N LEU A 141 -18.19 -4.16 1.12
CA LEU A 141 -18.05 -3.14 0.06
C LEU A 141 -18.07 -1.72 0.63
N LYS A 142 -18.96 -1.45 1.59
CA LYS A 142 -19.03 -0.16 2.28
C LYS A 142 -17.72 0.16 3.00
N ASN A 143 -17.12 -0.82 3.68
CA ASN A 143 -15.83 -0.64 4.34
C ASN A 143 -14.67 -0.51 3.32
N ALA A 144 -14.67 -1.29 2.25
CA ALA A 144 -13.68 -1.18 1.17
C ALA A 144 -13.73 0.22 0.51
N LEU A 145 -14.92 0.80 0.33
CA LEU A 145 -15.08 2.18 -0.15
C LEU A 145 -14.42 3.19 0.79
N VAL A 146 -14.57 3.03 2.11
CA VAL A 146 -13.88 3.88 3.10
C VAL A 146 -12.36 3.75 2.95
N GLY A 147 -11.83 2.53 2.83
CA GLY A 147 -10.40 2.29 2.64
C GLY A 147 -9.86 2.91 1.35
N ARG A 148 -10.63 2.85 0.26
CA ARG A 148 -10.31 3.53 -0.99
C ARG A 148 -10.29 5.05 -0.83
N LYS A 149 -11.28 5.63 -0.16
CA LYS A 149 -11.32 7.09 0.12
C LYS A 149 -10.09 7.54 0.92
N LEU A 150 -9.71 6.80 1.96
CA LEU A 150 -8.49 7.08 2.74
C LEU A 150 -7.22 7.01 1.87
N THR A 151 -7.13 6.00 1.00
CA THR A 151 -6.01 5.88 0.06
C THR A 151 -5.96 7.06 -0.91
N MET A 152 -7.09 7.46 -1.49
CA MET A 152 -7.15 8.60 -2.42
C MET A 152 -6.81 9.92 -1.74
N LEU A 153 -7.31 10.16 -0.53
CA LEU A 153 -6.98 11.35 0.25
C LEU A 153 -5.47 11.42 0.55
N CYS A 154 -4.87 10.29 0.94
CA CYS A 154 -3.42 10.19 1.14
C CYS A 154 -2.65 10.51 -0.15
N ALA A 155 -3.05 9.92 -1.29
CA ALA A 155 -2.44 10.19 -2.58
C ALA A 155 -2.56 11.67 -2.98
N ILE A 156 -3.76 12.26 -2.88
CA ILE A 156 -3.99 13.67 -3.21
C ILE A 156 -3.09 14.57 -2.37
N PHE A 157 -3.07 14.38 -1.04
CA PHE A 157 -2.26 15.20 -0.15
C PHE A 157 -0.76 15.10 -0.44
N LEU A 158 -0.24 13.89 -0.67
CA LEU A 158 1.18 13.67 -0.97
C LEU A 158 1.58 14.24 -2.32
N TYR A 159 0.77 14.01 -3.36
CA TYR A 159 1.11 14.49 -4.69
C TYR A 159 0.94 16.01 -4.78
N THR A 160 -0.13 16.62 -4.27
CA THR A 160 -0.29 18.08 -4.35
C THR A 160 0.64 18.83 -3.41
N GLY A 161 0.74 18.39 -2.14
CA GLY A 161 1.61 19.00 -1.14
C GLY A 161 3.09 18.74 -1.38
N GLY A 162 3.44 17.54 -1.84
CA GLY A 162 4.82 17.17 -2.11
C GLY A 162 5.34 17.74 -3.43
N LEU A 163 4.56 17.68 -4.53
CA LEU A 163 5.00 18.29 -5.80
C LEU A 163 5.22 19.78 -5.65
N SER A 164 4.42 20.46 -4.81
CA SER A 164 4.62 21.89 -4.59
C SER A 164 5.99 22.18 -3.93
N TYR A 165 6.40 21.41 -2.92
CA TYR A 165 7.73 21.55 -2.30
C TYR A 165 8.89 21.25 -3.28
N HIS A 166 8.82 20.15 -4.03
CA HIS A 166 9.89 19.74 -4.95
C HIS A 166 9.94 20.53 -6.27
N THR A 167 8.86 21.19 -6.67
CA THR A 167 8.77 21.94 -7.93
C THR A 167 8.90 23.44 -7.70
N PHE A 168 8.20 24.02 -6.72
CA PHE A 168 8.24 25.47 -6.51
C PHE A 168 9.52 25.92 -5.81
N LEU A 169 10.08 25.14 -4.87
CA LEU A 169 11.28 25.55 -4.16
C LEU A 169 12.49 25.74 -5.10
N PRO A 170 12.80 24.81 -6.03
CA PRO A 170 13.93 24.99 -6.95
C PRO A 170 13.68 26.03 -8.05
N LEU A 171 12.43 26.13 -8.54
CA LEU A 171 12.09 27.01 -9.66
C LEU A 171 11.83 28.46 -9.24
N SER A 172 11.26 28.68 -8.05
CA SER A 172 10.93 30.01 -7.54
C SER A 172 12.13 30.71 -6.87
N SER A 173 13.12 29.95 -6.40
CA SER A 173 14.30 30.48 -5.71
C SER A 173 15.48 30.75 -6.66
N ARG A 174 15.20 31.07 -7.94
CA ARG A 174 16.24 31.53 -8.87
C ARG A 174 16.68 32.93 -8.46
N GLN A 175 17.70 33.00 -7.61
CA GLN A 175 18.26 34.27 -7.16
C GLN A 175 19.21 34.77 -8.25
N VAL A 176 18.71 35.68 -9.08
CA VAL A 176 19.52 36.37 -10.10
C VAL A 176 20.27 37.49 -9.36
N SER A 177 21.49 37.19 -8.92
CA SER A 177 22.45 38.21 -8.52
C SER A 177 23.33 38.56 -9.72
N GLU A 178 23.76 39.82 -9.82
CA GLU A 178 24.20 40.51 -11.05
C GLU A 178 25.28 39.82 -11.91
N ASN A 179 25.93 38.73 -11.46
CA ASN A 179 26.87 37.96 -12.28
C ASN A 179 26.78 36.41 -12.14
N PHE A 180 25.90 35.86 -11.30
CA PHE A 180 25.78 34.41 -11.09
C PHE A 180 24.32 33.97 -10.89
N THR A 181 23.88 32.97 -11.66
CA THR A 181 22.59 32.31 -11.48
C THR A 181 22.76 31.14 -10.52
N HIS A 182 22.51 31.34 -9.22
CA HIS A 182 22.47 30.23 -8.27
C HIS A 182 21.18 29.43 -8.49
N ARG A 183 21.32 28.13 -8.77
CA ARG A 183 20.20 27.22 -9.00
C ARG A 183 20.07 26.28 -7.78
N PRO A 184 19.16 26.56 -6.83
CA PRO A 184 19.11 25.81 -5.59
C PRO A 184 18.57 24.40 -5.81
N LEU A 185 19.29 23.40 -5.29
CA LEU A 185 18.85 22.03 -5.21
C LEU A 185 18.04 21.78 -3.93
N THR A 186 17.02 20.92 -3.99
CA THR A 186 16.18 20.59 -2.83
C THR A 186 16.95 19.89 -1.71
N TYR A 187 18.00 19.15 -2.07
CA TYR A 187 18.86 18.44 -1.14
C TYR A 187 20.32 18.90 -1.30
N PRO A 188 21.06 19.13 -0.21
CA PRO A 188 22.45 19.55 -0.26
C PRO A 188 23.42 18.35 -0.34
N GLY A 189 24.71 18.65 -0.45
CA GLY A 189 25.80 17.68 -0.26
C GLY A 189 26.44 17.11 -1.53
N TYR A 190 25.91 17.43 -2.71
CA TYR A 190 26.49 16.98 -3.99
C TYR A 190 27.85 17.61 -4.28
N ASN A 191 28.07 18.85 -3.82
CA ASN A 191 29.31 19.61 -3.91
C ASN A 191 30.53 18.91 -3.29
N LEU A 192 30.33 17.92 -2.41
CA LEU A 192 31.40 17.07 -1.88
C LEU A 192 31.96 16.11 -2.94
N PHE A 193 31.18 15.80 -3.98
CA PHE A 193 31.49 14.77 -4.98
C PHE A 193 31.72 15.34 -6.37
N PHE A 194 30.92 16.34 -6.77
CA PHE A 194 30.99 16.98 -8.08
C PHE A 194 30.36 18.38 -8.02
N ASN A 195 30.56 19.22 -9.04
CA ASN A 195 29.91 20.53 -9.11
C ASN A 195 28.44 20.37 -9.58
N PRO A 196 27.43 20.55 -8.71
CA PRO A 196 26.03 20.35 -9.08
C PRO A 196 25.43 21.51 -9.87
N GLU A 197 26.10 22.66 -9.96
CA GLU A 197 25.58 23.86 -10.64
C GLU A 197 25.95 23.90 -12.13
N ALA A 198 26.93 23.09 -12.54
CA ALA A 198 27.35 23.00 -13.93
C ALA A 198 26.28 22.31 -14.79
N SER A 199 26.03 22.83 -15.99
CA SER A 199 25.21 22.13 -16.99
C SER A 199 26.08 21.09 -17.72
N PRO A 200 25.59 19.86 -17.98
CA PRO A 200 24.22 19.35 -17.79
C PRO A 200 23.95 18.66 -16.43
N VAL A 201 24.89 18.75 -15.47
CA VAL A 201 24.82 18.03 -14.18
C VAL A 201 23.63 18.48 -13.36
N TYR A 202 23.37 19.79 -13.30
CA TYR A 202 22.22 20.36 -12.60
C TYR A 202 20.90 19.73 -13.07
N GLU A 203 20.70 19.69 -14.39
CA GLU A 203 19.48 19.15 -15.00
C GLU A 203 19.29 17.67 -14.66
N ILE A 204 20.39 16.88 -14.66
CA ILE A 204 20.35 15.46 -14.29
C ILE A 204 19.95 15.29 -12.81
N VAL A 205 20.57 16.03 -11.89
CA VAL A 205 20.27 15.94 -10.45
C VAL A 205 18.82 16.36 -10.17
N PHE A 206 18.34 17.42 -10.84
CA PHE A 206 16.96 17.85 -10.75
C PHE A 206 15.98 16.76 -11.19
N CYS A 207 16.24 16.10 -12.33
CA CYS A 207 15.43 14.97 -12.79
C CYS A 207 15.43 13.81 -11.78
N ILE A 208 16.58 13.52 -11.16
CA ILE A 208 16.67 12.50 -10.10
C ILE A 208 15.85 12.92 -8.87
N HIS A 209 15.82 14.20 -8.49
CA HIS A 209 14.98 14.68 -7.38
C HIS A 209 13.49 14.54 -7.68
N CYS A 210 13.06 14.82 -8.91
CA CYS A 210 11.67 14.57 -9.33
C CYS A 210 11.33 13.08 -9.26
N LEU A 211 12.22 12.21 -9.75
CA LEU A 211 12.05 10.76 -9.68
C LEU A 211 11.99 10.28 -8.22
N PHE A 212 12.90 10.77 -7.37
CA PHE A 212 12.92 10.52 -5.94
C PHE A 212 11.59 10.92 -5.28
N ALA A 213 11.07 12.11 -5.57
CA ALA A 213 9.79 12.57 -5.04
C ALA A 213 8.65 11.62 -5.42
N LEU A 214 8.54 11.25 -6.70
CA LEU A 214 7.54 10.29 -7.17
C LEU A 214 7.67 8.92 -6.49
N ILE A 215 8.89 8.43 -6.29
CA ILE A 215 9.15 7.17 -5.59
C ILE A 215 8.67 7.26 -4.14
N THR A 216 9.05 8.29 -3.39
CA THR A 216 8.66 8.45 -1.98
C THR A 216 7.16 8.63 -1.78
N TYR A 217 6.47 9.28 -2.72
CA TYR A 217 5.01 9.37 -2.69
C TYR A 217 4.36 8.01 -2.92
N ASN A 218 4.80 7.26 -3.93
CA ASN A 218 4.30 5.89 -4.15
C ASN A 218 4.56 4.97 -2.95
N ILE A 219 5.75 5.04 -2.33
CA ILE A 219 6.07 4.27 -1.12
C ILE A 219 5.08 4.57 0.00
N THR A 220 4.86 5.86 0.28
CA THR A 220 3.98 6.27 1.37
C THR A 220 2.52 5.94 1.07
N THR A 221 2.04 6.22 -0.15
CA THR A 221 0.68 5.85 -0.56
C THR A 221 0.47 4.32 -0.55
N ALA A 222 1.47 3.53 -0.94
CA ALA A 222 1.41 2.07 -0.87
C ALA A 222 1.26 1.56 0.57
N ALA A 223 2.08 2.08 1.49
CA ALA A 223 1.98 1.74 2.91
C ALA A 223 0.60 2.11 3.49
N CYS A 224 0.12 3.33 3.20
CA CYS A 224 -1.21 3.78 3.62
C CYS A 224 -2.34 2.96 2.99
N SER A 225 -2.21 2.58 1.71
CA SER A 225 -3.21 1.77 1.01
C SER A 225 -3.33 0.36 1.61
N LEU A 226 -2.20 -0.30 1.88
CA LEU A 226 -2.18 -1.61 2.55
C LEU A 226 -2.82 -1.51 3.94
N ALA A 227 -2.43 -0.51 4.74
CA ALA A 227 -3.01 -0.29 6.06
C ALA A 227 -4.53 -0.03 5.99
N ALA A 228 -4.97 0.83 5.08
CA ALA A 228 -6.39 1.15 4.90
C ALA A 228 -7.18 -0.09 4.48
N ILE A 229 -6.67 -0.91 3.57
CA ILE A 229 -7.32 -2.17 3.16
C ILE A 229 -7.45 -3.11 4.34
N PHE A 230 -6.37 -3.37 5.09
CA PHE A 230 -6.42 -4.33 6.20
C PHE A 230 -7.32 -3.86 7.34
N VAL A 231 -7.20 -2.59 7.75
CA VAL A 231 -8.02 -2.03 8.83
C VAL A 231 -9.49 -2.03 8.44
N THR A 232 -9.84 -1.52 7.26
CA THR A 232 -11.24 -1.45 6.85
C THR A 232 -11.84 -2.83 6.57
N HIS A 233 -11.05 -3.78 6.03
CA HIS A 233 -11.49 -5.17 5.91
C HIS A 233 -11.79 -5.79 7.28
N ALA A 234 -10.88 -5.64 8.25
CA ALA A 234 -11.10 -6.12 9.61
C ALA A 234 -12.35 -5.48 10.25
N CYS A 235 -12.56 -4.17 10.08
CA CYS A 235 -13.78 -3.50 10.51
C CYS A 235 -15.04 -4.08 9.85
N GLY A 236 -14.99 -4.41 8.55
CA GLY A 236 -16.08 -5.07 7.84
C GLY A 236 -16.38 -6.48 8.40
N GLN A 237 -15.34 -7.28 8.65
CA GLN A 237 -15.50 -8.62 9.25
C GLN A 237 -16.08 -8.54 10.67
N LEU A 238 -15.69 -7.53 11.46
CA LEU A 238 -16.24 -7.28 12.79
C LEU A 238 -17.71 -6.85 12.73
N GLN A 239 -18.11 -6.01 11.77
CA GLN A 239 -19.52 -5.63 11.57
C GLN A 239 -20.38 -6.84 11.22
N ILE A 240 -19.87 -7.75 10.37
CA ILE A 240 -20.54 -9.02 10.06
C ILE A 240 -20.69 -9.87 11.32
N LEU A 241 -19.62 -9.99 12.12
CA LEU A 241 -19.66 -10.75 13.37
C LEU A 241 -20.70 -10.21 14.35
N MET A 242 -20.76 -8.88 14.51
CA MET A 242 -21.76 -8.21 15.35
C MET A 242 -23.18 -8.46 14.83
N SER A 243 -23.40 -8.41 13.52
CA SER A 243 -24.70 -8.72 12.91
C SER A 243 -25.12 -10.18 13.16
N LEU A 244 -24.20 -11.12 13.04
CA LEU A 244 -24.44 -12.54 13.34
C LEU A 244 -24.80 -12.77 14.81
N LEU A 245 -24.08 -12.12 15.74
CA LEU A 245 -24.37 -12.14 17.18
C LEU A 245 -25.77 -11.59 17.47
N GLY A 246 -26.12 -10.43 16.90
CA GLY A 246 -27.45 -9.84 17.07
C GLY A 246 -28.58 -10.75 16.55
N ASN A 247 -28.40 -11.33 15.36
CA ASN A 247 -29.38 -12.29 14.81
C ASN A 247 -29.55 -13.54 15.66
N LEU A 248 -28.50 -13.93 16.39
CA LEU A 248 -28.51 -15.05 17.31
C LEU A 248 -29.30 -14.76 18.59
N VAL A 249 -29.11 -13.56 19.14
CA VAL A 249 -29.84 -13.08 20.34
C VAL A 249 -31.32 -12.85 20.02
N ASP A 250 -31.61 -12.20 18.90
CA ASP A 250 -32.99 -11.84 18.49
C ASP A 250 -33.80 -13.03 17.93
N GLY A 251 -33.17 -14.17 17.65
CA GLY A 251 -33.81 -15.34 17.03
C GLY A 251 -34.35 -15.10 15.61
N LYS A 252 -34.04 -13.95 14.98
CA LYS A 252 -34.73 -13.42 13.79
C LYS A 252 -34.41 -14.09 12.46
N LYS A 253 -33.28 -14.80 12.34
CA LYS A 253 -32.85 -15.43 11.07
C LYS A 253 -32.70 -16.94 11.25
N SER A 254 -33.62 -17.69 10.65
CA SER A 254 -33.66 -19.16 10.44
C SER A 254 -34.41 -20.02 11.47
N LYS A 255 -35.41 -20.75 10.96
CA LYS A 255 -36.13 -21.83 11.65
C LYS A 255 -35.41 -23.19 11.54
N ASP A 256 -34.26 -23.28 10.85
CA ASP A 256 -33.66 -24.55 10.39
C ASP A 256 -32.20 -24.80 10.81
N THR A 257 -31.62 -23.96 11.68
CA THR A 257 -30.23 -24.16 12.16
C THR A 257 -30.14 -24.08 13.67
N THR A 258 -29.58 -25.11 14.30
CA THR A 258 -29.35 -25.17 15.76
C THR A 258 -28.44 -24.03 16.24
N VAL A 259 -28.67 -23.59 17.47
CA VAL A 259 -27.88 -22.55 18.17
C VAL A 259 -26.39 -22.91 18.16
N GLU A 260 -26.04 -24.19 18.35
CA GLU A 260 -24.66 -24.70 18.30
C GLU A 260 -23.98 -24.45 16.94
N LYS A 261 -24.68 -24.68 15.82
CA LYS A 261 -24.12 -24.42 14.48
C LYS A 261 -23.81 -22.95 14.27
N ARG A 262 -24.68 -22.06 14.76
CA ARG A 262 -24.51 -20.61 14.68
C ARG A 262 -23.37 -20.12 15.60
N LEU A 263 -23.30 -20.65 16.82
CA LEU A 263 -22.20 -20.37 17.76
C LEU A 263 -20.85 -20.80 17.16
N GLY A 264 -20.82 -21.96 16.49
CA GLY A 264 -19.65 -22.44 15.76
C GLY A 264 -19.23 -21.53 14.60
N VAL A 265 -20.18 -20.92 13.87
CA VAL A 265 -19.88 -19.93 12.83
C VAL A 265 -19.27 -18.66 13.44
N ILE A 266 -19.83 -18.15 14.53
CA ILE A 266 -19.29 -16.98 15.25
C ILE A 266 -17.89 -17.28 15.78
N ALA A 267 -17.68 -18.41 16.44
CA ALA A 267 -16.37 -18.77 16.98
C ALA A 267 -15.32 -18.88 15.88
N ARG A 268 -15.66 -19.51 14.75
CA ARG A 268 -14.77 -19.60 13.57
C ARG A 268 -14.45 -18.22 12.99
N GLN A 269 -15.45 -17.35 12.88
CA GLN A 269 -15.28 -15.99 12.36
C GLN A 269 -14.44 -15.12 13.29
N HIS A 270 -14.67 -15.20 14.60
CA HIS A 270 -13.88 -14.47 15.60
C HIS A 270 -12.41 -14.90 15.61
N VAL A 271 -12.15 -16.23 15.58
CA VAL A 271 -10.78 -16.76 15.47
C VAL A 271 -10.13 -16.37 14.14
N ARG A 272 -10.89 -16.31 13.05
CA ARG A 272 -10.38 -15.87 11.74
C ARG A 272 -9.96 -14.40 11.75
N ILE A 273 -10.74 -13.52 12.40
CA ILE A 273 -10.42 -12.08 12.52
C ILE A 273 -9.15 -11.85 13.35
N LEU A 274 -8.91 -12.69 14.38
CA LEU A 274 -7.74 -12.57 15.26
C LEU A 274 -6.42 -13.03 14.64
N ARG A 275 -6.45 -13.72 13.49
CA ARG A 275 -5.29 -14.40 12.90
C ARG A 275 -4.75 -13.68 11.68
#